data_AF-A0A0D2HEU0-F1
#
_entry.id   AF-A0A0D2HEU0-F1
#
_cell.length_a   1.000
_cell.length_b   1.000
_cell.length_c   1.000
_cell.angle_alpha   90.00
_cell.angle_beta   90.00
_cell.angle_gamma   90.00
#
_symmetry.space_group_name_H-M   'P 1'
#
loop_
_entity.id
_entity.type
_entity.pdbx_description
1 polymer ?
#
loop_
_entity_poly.entity_id
_entity_poly.type
_entity_poly.pdbx_seq_one_letter_code
_entity_poly.pdbx_strand_id
1 'polypeptide(L)'
;MPHQHQPLLEPKPNEEPSKTLPNTSKAVSIPKPQIHLPSVRNVSVEQKNPARWNTANLGLRLGADLTSAASASALIAPIITVIDRSIVEKAANGASFSSCLLRSLRPPITRPLRFIFSRPFLLIFALYFSTYTTANTVDTFRSTVTSKPAFAVSSGLTKFIATSSVNMTVCVYKDSCFARMFGAAASSSPAAAAVPKLSYALFAVRDCLTIFASFNLPSIIAPQLANLPPQMRSRFSRILSTESGRVNTAQFLAPAAIQLISTPIHLLGLDLYNRQGRLGVGERYSRVVRDWGVSAFARMGRIIPAFGIGGVVNANMRKKFMTMIEEL
;
A
#
# COMPACT_ATOMS: atom_id res chain seq x y z
N MET A 1 -21.63 80.77 -57.60
CA MET A 1 -20.24 81.13 -57.93
C MET A 1 -19.34 80.02 -57.40
N PRO A 2 -18.48 79.44 -58.24
CA PRO A 2 -18.57 78.06 -58.76
C PRO A 2 -17.33 77.21 -58.35
N HIS A 3 -17.18 75.88 -58.56
CA HIS A 3 -17.54 74.93 -59.62
C HIS A 3 -17.76 73.51 -59.00
N GLN A 4 -18.85 72.77 -59.30
CA GLN A 4 -19.00 71.72 -60.34
C GLN A 4 -17.98 70.56 -60.22
N HIS A 5 -18.29 69.25 -60.21
CA HIS A 5 -19.41 68.46 -60.73
C HIS A 5 -19.57 67.12 -59.97
N GLN A 6 -20.80 66.59 -59.98
CA GLN A 6 -21.27 65.23 -59.63
C GLN A 6 -21.36 64.38 -60.96
N PRO A 7 -21.95 63.17 -61.04
CA PRO A 7 -21.66 61.82 -60.50
C PRO A 7 -21.61 60.71 -61.63
N LEU A 8 -21.67 59.41 -61.24
CA LEU A 8 -22.59 58.36 -61.80
C LEU A 8 -22.11 57.32 -62.86
N LEU A 9 -22.27 56.01 -62.51
CA LEU A 9 -22.69 54.76 -63.28
C LEU A 9 -21.92 54.37 -64.58
N GLU A 10 -21.71 53.14 -65.07
CA GLU A 10 -22.21 51.74 -64.96
C GLU A 10 -21.31 50.84 -65.90
N PRO A 11 -21.68 49.65 -66.47
CA PRO A 11 -21.83 48.27 -65.96
C PRO A 11 -20.96 47.16 -66.70
N LYS A 12 -21.16 45.87 -66.32
CA LYS A 12 -20.73 44.51 -66.86
C LYS A 12 -20.94 44.27 -68.41
N PRO A 13 -20.74 43.05 -69.04
CA PRO A 13 -19.93 41.80 -68.86
C PRO A 13 -19.29 41.24 -70.21
N ASN A 14 -18.92 39.93 -70.28
CA ASN A 14 -18.65 39.02 -71.44
C ASN A 14 -17.17 38.88 -71.88
N GLU A 15 -16.60 37.79 -72.43
CA GLU A 15 -16.91 36.37 -72.74
C GLU A 15 -15.54 35.73 -73.17
N GLU A 16 -15.39 34.40 -73.05
CA GLU A 16 -14.30 33.58 -73.65
C GLU A 16 -14.25 33.71 -75.21
N PRO A 17 -13.18 33.33 -75.98
CA PRO A 17 -12.68 31.93 -76.04
C PRO A 17 -11.24 31.63 -76.59
N SER A 18 -10.72 30.43 -76.25
CA SER A 18 -10.07 29.40 -77.10
C SER A 18 -8.85 29.67 -78.04
N LYS A 19 -7.89 28.71 -77.95
CA LYS A 19 -7.33 27.81 -79.03
C LYS A 19 -5.90 28.01 -79.61
N THR A 20 -5.07 26.98 -79.32
CA THR A 20 -4.17 26.16 -80.18
C THR A 20 -2.77 26.59 -80.69
N LEU A 21 -1.77 25.82 -80.20
CA LEU A 21 -0.50 25.23 -80.76
C LEU A 21 -0.34 25.12 -82.30
N PRO A 22 0.89 25.00 -82.89
CA PRO A 22 1.80 23.80 -82.83
C PRO A 22 3.33 24.15 -82.89
N ASN A 23 4.37 23.28 -82.90
CA ASN A 23 4.57 21.90 -83.38
C ASN A 23 5.96 21.32 -82.95
N THR A 24 6.04 20.00 -82.65
CA THR A 24 7.10 18.96 -82.96
C THR A 24 8.63 19.21 -82.72
N SER A 25 9.52 18.30 -82.24
CA SER A 25 9.58 16.83 -82.22
C SER A 25 10.74 16.26 -81.33
N LYS A 26 10.47 15.10 -80.69
CA LYS A 26 11.29 13.91 -80.32
C LYS A 26 12.56 13.95 -79.41
N ALA A 27 12.37 13.31 -78.24
CA ALA A 27 13.14 12.23 -77.57
C ALA A 27 14.57 12.47 -77.01
N VAL A 28 14.75 12.21 -75.71
CA VAL A 28 15.43 11.02 -75.11
C VAL A 28 15.48 11.20 -73.59
N SER A 29 14.96 10.23 -72.84
CA SER A 29 14.90 10.18 -71.38
C SER A 29 16.14 9.51 -70.78
N ILE A 30 16.83 10.22 -69.87
CA ILE A 30 17.95 9.72 -69.06
C ILE A 30 17.40 9.38 -67.65
N PRO A 31 17.71 8.21 -67.04
CA PRO A 31 17.16 7.83 -65.75
C PRO A 31 17.74 8.69 -64.63
N LYS A 32 16.86 9.30 -63.82
CA LYS A 32 17.23 10.05 -62.62
C LYS A 32 17.53 9.04 -61.50
N PRO A 33 18.69 9.10 -60.81
CA PRO A 33 19.01 8.16 -59.74
C PRO A 33 18.02 8.36 -58.58
N GLN A 34 17.26 7.30 -58.25
CA GLN A 34 16.46 7.25 -57.03
C GLN A 34 17.39 7.09 -55.83
N ILE A 35 17.79 8.21 -55.24
CA ILE A 35 18.26 8.20 -53.85
C ILE A 35 16.99 8.18 -53.00
N HIS A 36 16.68 7.01 -52.45
CA HIS A 36 15.66 6.84 -51.43
C HIS A 36 16.13 7.59 -50.17
N LEU A 37 15.77 8.88 -50.06
CA LEU A 37 15.80 9.52 -48.74
C LEU A 37 14.71 8.85 -47.90
N PRO A 38 15.03 8.32 -46.70
CA PRO A 38 13.98 7.91 -45.79
C PRO A 38 13.13 9.15 -45.49
N SER A 39 11.84 9.07 -45.81
CA SER A 39 10.85 10.04 -45.38
C SER A 39 11.07 10.31 -43.90
N VAL A 40 11.39 11.56 -43.56
CA VAL A 40 11.41 12.01 -42.17
C VAL A 40 10.00 11.78 -41.68
N ARG A 41 9.82 10.63 -41.01
CA ARG A 41 8.62 10.30 -40.26
C ARG A 41 8.37 11.52 -39.41
N ASN A 42 7.21 12.16 -39.57
CA ASN A 42 6.72 13.13 -38.61
C ASN A 42 6.79 12.42 -37.26
N VAL A 43 7.86 12.69 -36.51
CA VAL A 43 7.93 12.33 -35.11
C VAL A 43 6.91 13.28 -34.52
N SER A 44 5.68 12.78 -34.39
CA SER A 44 4.76 13.32 -33.41
C SER A 44 5.55 13.31 -32.12
N VAL A 45 6.16 14.45 -31.78
CA VAL A 45 6.61 14.71 -30.44
C VAL A 45 5.34 14.49 -29.64
N GLU A 46 5.27 13.37 -28.93
CA GLU A 46 4.21 13.10 -27.99
C GLU A 46 4.33 14.24 -26.98
N GLN A 47 3.55 15.28 -27.23
CA GLN A 47 3.46 16.46 -26.41
C GLN A 47 2.79 15.96 -25.14
N LYS A 48 3.63 15.43 -24.23
CA LYS A 48 3.21 14.93 -22.94
C LYS A 48 2.59 16.13 -22.26
N ASN A 49 1.26 16.23 -22.34
CA ASN A 49 0.48 17.25 -21.65
C ASN A 49 1.09 17.42 -20.26
N PRO A 50 1.43 18.64 -19.81
CA PRO A 50 1.99 18.82 -18.48
C PRO A 50 1.05 18.12 -17.51
N ALA A 51 1.55 17.11 -16.82
CA ALA A 51 0.73 16.26 -15.97
C ALA A 51 0.00 17.17 -14.99
N ARG A 52 -1.30 17.40 -15.22
CA ARG A 52 -2.10 18.30 -14.40
C ARG A 52 -2.21 17.64 -13.04
N TRP A 53 -1.74 18.30 -11.98
CA TRP A 53 -1.87 17.77 -10.63
C TRP A 53 -3.27 18.06 -10.11
N ASN A 54 -3.88 17.09 -9.44
CA ASN A 54 -5.18 17.25 -8.78
C ASN A 54 -4.98 17.67 -7.32
N THR A 55 -4.73 18.96 -7.09
CA THR A 55 -4.53 19.55 -5.75
C THR A 55 -5.82 19.98 -5.06
N ALA A 56 -6.99 19.74 -5.67
CA ALA A 56 -8.28 20.12 -5.11
C ALA A 56 -8.49 19.47 -3.74
N ASN A 57 -8.92 20.25 -2.76
CA ASN A 57 -9.24 19.80 -1.39
C ASN A 57 -8.11 18.98 -0.73
N LEU A 58 -6.84 19.20 -1.09
CA LEU A 58 -5.72 18.37 -0.63
C LEU A 58 -5.61 18.31 0.91
N GLY A 59 -5.82 19.43 1.60
CA GLY A 59 -5.85 19.45 3.06
C GLY A 59 -6.94 18.57 3.66
N LEU A 60 -8.15 18.60 3.08
CA LEU A 60 -9.26 17.74 3.50
C LEU A 60 -8.97 16.27 3.19
N ARG A 61 -8.33 15.97 2.05
CA ARG A 61 -7.90 14.61 1.69
C ARG A 61 -6.89 14.06 2.70
N LEU A 62 -5.90 14.86 3.10
CA LEU A 62 -4.96 14.48 4.16
C LEU A 62 -5.66 14.33 5.53
N GLY A 63 -6.65 15.17 5.83
CA GLY A 63 -7.49 15.02 7.02
C GLY A 63 -8.28 13.70 7.03
N ALA A 64 -8.82 13.29 5.87
CA ALA A 64 -9.47 12.01 5.67
C ALA A 64 -8.49 10.83 5.85
N ASP A 65 -7.26 10.96 5.36
CA ASP A 65 -6.19 9.96 5.55
C ASP A 65 -5.88 9.75 7.04
N LEU A 66 -5.73 10.84 7.80
CA LEU A 66 -5.46 10.79 9.24
C LEU A 66 -6.66 10.24 10.03
N THR A 67 -7.88 10.68 9.72
CA THR A 67 -9.09 10.28 10.44
C THR A 67 -9.41 8.80 10.21
N SER A 68 -9.26 8.31 8.98
CA SER A 68 -9.42 6.88 8.67
C SER A 68 -8.37 6.01 9.35
N ALA A 69 -7.10 6.45 9.36
CA ALA A 69 -6.01 5.78 10.06
C ALA A 69 -6.24 5.75 11.58
N ALA A 70 -6.67 6.86 12.18
CA ALA A 70 -6.96 6.97 13.60
C ALA A 70 -8.11 6.05 14.00
N SER A 71 -9.19 6.03 13.21
CA SER A 71 -10.37 5.18 13.45
C SER A 71 -10.02 3.70 13.43
N ALA A 72 -9.29 3.25 12.41
CA ALA A 72 -8.83 1.87 12.31
C ALA A 72 -7.89 1.49 13.46
N SER A 73 -6.96 2.39 13.81
CA SER A 73 -5.98 2.15 14.88
C SER A 73 -6.63 2.09 16.26
N ALA A 74 -7.58 2.99 16.55
CA ALA A 74 -8.32 2.99 17.80
C ALA A 74 -9.14 1.71 17.99
N LEU A 75 -9.73 1.18 16.91
CA LEU A 75 -10.51 -0.06 16.94
C LEU A 75 -9.65 -1.28 17.27
N ILE A 76 -8.48 -1.40 16.65
CA ILE A 76 -7.63 -2.60 16.75
C ILE A 76 -6.65 -2.54 17.94
N ALA A 77 -6.29 -1.35 18.41
CA ALA A 77 -5.29 -1.17 19.46
C ALA A 77 -5.58 -1.93 20.77
N PRO A 78 -6.81 -2.00 21.31
CA PRO A 78 -7.09 -2.78 22.51
C PRO A 78 -6.74 -4.25 22.34
N ILE A 79 -7.14 -4.84 21.22
CA ILE A 79 -6.93 -6.27 20.91
C ILE A 79 -5.44 -6.56 20.79
N ILE A 80 -4.72 -5.76 20.00
CA ILE A 80 -3.29 -5.99 19.77
C ILE A 80 -2.48 -5.73 21.04
N THR A 81 -2.84 -4.73 21.85
CA THR A 81 -2.16 -4.47 23.14
C THR A 81 -2.25 -5.66 24.08
N VAL A 82 -3.43 -6.28 24.18
CA VAL A 82 -3.66 -7.47 25.01
C VAL A 82 -2.81 -8.63 24.51
N ILE A 83 -2.79 -8.89 23.21
CA ILE A 83 -2.02 -9.97 22.60
C ILE A 83 -0.51 -9.76 22.83
N ASP A 84 0.01 -8.58 22.47
CA ASP A 84 1.44 -8.27 22.58
C ASP A 84 1.93 -8.31 24.03
N ARG A 85 1.14 -7.75 24.95
CA ARG A 85 1.44 -7.84 26.39
C ARG A 85 1.51 -9.29 26.85
N SER A 86 0.55 -10.12 26.46
CA SER A 86 0.49 -11.53 26.86
C SER A 86 1.68 -12.33 26.34
N ILE A 87 2.14 -12.05 25.11
CA ILE A 87 3.31 -12.69 24.51
C ILE A 87 4.57 -12.32 25.28
N VAL A 88 4.78 -11.04 25.57
CA VAL A 88 5.97 -10.56 26.29
C VAL A 88 5.98 -11.07 27.73
N GLU A 89 4.86 -10.99 28.45
CA GLU A 89 4.76 -11.49 29.83
C GLU A 89 4.98 -13.01 29.91
N LYS A 90 4.46 -13.78 28.94
CA LYS A 90 4.71 -15.23 28.84
C LYS A 90 6.18 -15.52 28.60
N ALA A 91 6.82 -14.82 27.67
CA ALA A 91 8.23 -15.01 27.36
C ALA A 91 9.13 -14.65 28.56
N ALA A 92 8.74 -13.65 29.36
CA ALA A 92 9.47 -13.19 30.52
C ALA A 92 9.34 -14.11 31.74
N ASN A 93 8.11 -14.54 32.06
CA ASN A 93 7.80 -15.16 33.35
C ASN A 93 7.57 -16.68 33.26
N GLY A 94 7.57 -17.26 32.06
CA GLY A 94 7.29 -18.69 31.85
C GLY A 94 5.86 -19.13 32.20
N ALA A 95 4.97 -18.19 32.53
CA ALA A 95 3.59 -18.46 32.90
C ALA A 95 2.74 -18.98 31.72
N SER A 96 1.61 -19.63 32.02
CA SER A 96 0.68 -20.08 30.99
C SER A 96 0.09 -18.91 30.21
N PHE A 97 -0.10 -19.10 28.89
CA PHE A 97 -0.61 -18.04 28.00
C PHE A 97 -1.97 -17.49 28.46
N SER A 98 -2.87 -18.38 28.89
CA SER A 98 -4.22 -18.00 29.35
C SER A 98 -4.19 -17.09 30.57
N SER A 99 -3.29 -17.33 31.52
CA SER A 99 -3.13 -16.49 32.70
C SER A 99 -2.61 -15.09 32.35
N CYS A 100 -1.62 -15.00 31.44
CA CYS A 100 -1.13 -13.73 30.92
C CYS A 100 -2.22 -12.97 30.13
N LEU A 101 -3.01 -13.71 29.34
CA LEU A 101 -4.12 -13.15 28.57
C LEU A 101 -5.21 -12.57 29.48
N LEU A 102 -5.65 -13.33 30.49
CA LEU A 102 -6.66 -12.87 31.45
C LEU A 102 -6.18 -11.62 32.20
N ARG A 103 -4.91 -11.60 32.62
CA ARG A 103 -4.29 -10.43 33.27
C ARG A 103 -4.22 -9.22 32.33
N SER A 104 -3.94 -9.45 31.06
CA SER A 104 -3.87 -8.39 30.03
C SER A 104 -5.26 -7.86 29.65
N LEU A 105 -6.30 -8.69 29.71
CA LEU A 105 -7.70 -8.32 29.43
C LEU A 105 -8.37 -7.53 30.56
N ARG A 106 -7.92 -7.70 31.81
CA ARG A 106 -8.54 -7.05 32.96
C ARG A 106 -8.53 -5.51 32.89
N PRO A 107 -7.44 -4.81 32.56
CA PRO A 107 -7.41 -3.34 32.52
C PRO A 107 -8.34 -2.70 31.48
N PRO A 108 -8.41 -3.17 30.21
CA PRO A 108 -9.40 -2.68 29.23
C PRO A 108 -10.85 -2.72 29.74
N ILE A 109 -11.20 -3.76 30.50
CA ILE A 109 -12.58 -3.98 30.99
C ILE A 109 -12.84 -3.17 32.26
N THR A 110 -11.92 -3.20 33.21
CA THR A 110 -12.13 -2.62 34.56
C THR A 110 -11.85 -1.13 34.63
N ARG A 111 -10.96 -0.60 33.77
CA ARG A 111 -10.57 0.84 33.75
C ARG A 111 -10.28 1.29 32.30
N PRO A 112 -11.30 1.35 31.42
CA PRO A 112 -11.12 1.57 29.98
C PRO A 112 -10.41 2.88 29.65
N LEU A 113 -10.78 4.00 30.29
CA LEU A 113 -10.14 5.30 30.03
C LEU A 113 -8.66 5.30 30.42
N ARG A 114 -8.33 4.74 31.59
CA ARG A 114 -6.93 4.60 32.03
C ARG A 114 -6.13 3.69 31.10
N PHE A 115 -6.77 2.67 30.53
CA PHE A 115 -6.15 1.80 29.54
C PHE A 115 -5.89 2.53 28.21
N ILE A 116 -6.84 3.32 27.70
CA ILE A 116 -6.68 4.10 26.46
C ILE A 116 -5.55 5.13 26.60
N PHE A 117 -5.40 5.77 27.76
CA PHE A 117 -4.29 6.70 28.01
C PHE A 117 -3.00 6.00 28.52
N SER A 118 -2.95 4.67 28.50
CA SER A 118 -1.77 3.93 28.95
C SER A 118 -0.68 3.90 27.88
N ARG A 119 0.58 3.89 28.33
CA ARG A 119 1.75 3.80 27.43
C ARG A 119 1.71 2.58 26.50
N PRO A 120 1.33 1.36 26.93
CA PRO A 120 1.20 0.21 26.04
C PRO A 120 0.18 0.43 24.92
N PHE A 121 -0.99 0.99 25.23
CA PHE A 121 -2.01 1.30 24.24
C PHE A 121 -1.50 2.34 23.24
N LEU A 122 -0.94 3.45 23.73
CA LEU A 122 -0.46 4.54 22.89
C LEU A 122 0.66 4.11 21.93
N LEU A 123 1.54 3.20 22.34
CA LEU A 123 2.57 2.64 21.46
C LEU A 123 1.98 1.81 20.32
N ILE A 124 0.95 1.01 20.62
CA ILE A 124 0.26 0.17 19.64
C ILE A 124 -0.57 1.06 18.69
N PHE A 125 -1.30 2.02 19.25
CA PHE A 125 -2.02 3.04 18.47
C PHE A 125 -1.06 3.78 17.54
N ALA A 126 0.07 4.29 18.04
CA ALA A 126 1.05 5.01 17.24
C ALA A 126 1.66 4.16 16.11
N LEU A 127 1.91 2.87 16.35
CA LEU A 127 2.40 1.94 15.33
C LEU A 127 1.43 1.84 14.15
N TYR A 128 0.17 1.52 14.42
CA TYR A 128 -0.79 1.31 13.35
C TYR A 128 -1.24 2.63 12.73
N PHE A 129 -1.37 3.68 13.54
CA PHE A 129 -1.73 5.02 13.08
C PHE A 129 -0.70 5.55 12.09
N SER A 130 0.59 5.47 12.43
CA SER A 130 1.68 5.91 11.53
C SER A 130 1.73 5.06 10.26
N THR A 131 1.53 3.75 10.37
CA THR A 131 1.55 2.84 9.21
C THR A 131 0.39 3.12 8.25
N TYR A 132 -0.84 3.23 8.77
CA TYR A 132 -2.02 3.54 7.95
C TYR A 132 -1.96 4.95 7.37
N THR A 133 -1.56 5.94 8.16
CA THR A 133 -1.37 7.31 7.69
C THR A 133 -0.38 7.32 6.52
N THR A 134 0.78 6.67 6.66
CA THR A 134 1.76 6.58 5.58
C THR A 134 1.20 5.94 4.32
N ALA A 135 0.47 4.82 4.46
CA ALA A 135 -0.16 4.15 3.32
C ALA A 135 -1.18 5.07 2.60
N ASN A 136 -2.03 5.73 3.38
CA ASN A 136 -3.09 6.60 2.90
C ASN A 136 -2.52 7.87 2.22
N THR A 137 -1.54 8.52 2.85
CA THR A 137 -0.87 9.71 2.31
C THR A 137 -0.14 9.41 1.00
N VAL A 138 0.50 8.24 0.86
CA VAL A 138 1.11 7.84 -0.42
C VAL A 138 0.04 7.66 -1.51
N ASP A 139 -1.12 7.10 -1.18
CA ASP A 139 -2.24 6.98 -2.12
C ASP A 139 -2.79 8.37 -2.52
N THR A 140 -2.93 9.29 -1.57
CA THR A 140 -3.33 10.69 -1.82
C THR A 140 -2.32 11.44 -2.68
N PHE A 141 -1.02 11.29 -2.39
CA PHE A 141 0.04 11.88 -3.20
C PHE A 141 0.01 11.34 -4.64
N ARG A 142 -0.14 10.02 -4.80
CA ARG A 142 -0.18 9.40 -6.12
C ARG A 142 -1.42 9.79 -6.91
N SER A 143 -2.59 9.84 -6.29
CA SER A 143 -3.82 10.31 -6.94
C SER A 143 -3.70 11.78 -7.37
N THR A 144 -3.04 12.61 -6.56
CA THR A 144 -2.73 14.02 -6.87
C THR A 144 -1.83 14.14 -8.10
N VAL A 145 -0.70 13.42 -8.14
CA VAL A 145 0.28 13.52 -9.24
C VAL A 145 -0.20 12.84 -10.53
N THR A 146 -1.03 11.80 -10.42
CA THR A 146 -1.52 11.04 -11.58
C THR A 146 -2.91 11.49 -12.06
N SER A 147 -3.51 12.50 -11.42
CA SER A 147 -4.90 12.92 -11.67
C SER A 147 -5.91 11.76 -11.66
N LYS A 148 -5.72 10.82 -10.72
CA LYS A 148 -6.70 9.77 -10.44
C LYS A 148 -7.71 10.26 -9.40
N PRO A 149 -8.88 9.59 -9.27
CA PRO A 149 -9.82 9.89 -8.19
C PRO A 149 -9.15 9.82 -6.80
N ALA A 150 -9.60 10.65 -5.87
CA ALA A 150 -9.00 10.79 -4.53
C ALA A 150 -9.04 9.49 -3.72
N PHE A 151 -10.06 8.66 -3.95
CA PHE A 151 -10.21 7.34 -3.33
C PHE A 151 -9.29 6.26 -3.94
N ALA A 152 -8.58 6.54 -5.03
CA ALA A 152 -7.74 5.56 -5.71
C ALA A 152 -6.66 5.02 -4.75
N VAL A 153 -6.53 3.69 -4.72
CA VAL A 153 -5.50 2.97 -3.95
C VAL A 153 -4.40 2.52 -4.91
N SER A 154 -3.15 2.66 -4.48
CA SER A 154 -2.01 2.23 -5.26
C SER A 154 -1.33 0.99 -4.68
N SER A 155 -0.67 0.23 -5.56
CA SER A 155 0.12 -0.96 -5.25
C SER A 155 1.54 -0.82 -5.79
N GLY A 156 2.21 0.28 -5.41
CA GLY A 156 3.51 0.67 -5.96
C GLY A 156 4.68 0.51 -4.99
N LEU A 157 5.89 0.41 -5.55
CA LEU A 157 7.14 0.34 -4.80
C LEU A 157 7.28 1.46 -3.76
N THR A 158 6.86 2.69 -4.10
CA THR A 158 6.86 3.83 -3.17
C THR A 158 6.05 3.57 -1.90
N LYS A 159 4.82 3.04 -2.06
CA LYS A 159 3.95 2.71 -0.92
C LYS A 159 4.59 1.63 -0.08
N PHE A 160 5.09 0.58 -0.72
CA PHE A 160 5.77 -0.52 -0.04
C PHE A 160 6.99 -0.03 0.76
N ILE A 161 7.91 0.73 0.17
CA ILE A 161 9.11 1.23 0.86
C ILE A 161 8.71 2.14 2.02
N ALA A 162 7.88 3.15 1.76
CA ALA A 162 7.48 4.12 2.78
C ALA A 162 6.80 3.46 3.99
N THR A 163 5.80 2.60 3.72
CA THR A 163 5.08 1.90 4.80
C THR A 163 5.96 0.89 5.52
N SER A 164 6.87 0.20 4.83
CA SER A 164 7.78 -0.76 5.46
C SER A 164 8.77 -0.05 6.38
N SER A 165 9.39 1.04 5.92
CA SER A 165 10.30 1.84 6.73
C SER A 165 9.64 2.36 8.01
N VAL A 166 8.45 2.97 7.89
CA VAL A 166 7.71 3.50 9.04
C VAL A 166 7.32 2.38 10.00
N ASN A 167 6.71 1.29 9.49
CA ASN A 167 6.28 0.18 10.32
C ASN A 167 7.46 -0.47 11.06
N MET A 168 8.59 -0.68 10.40
CA MET A 168 9.79 -1.25 11.02
C MET A 168 10.30 -0.38 12.17
N THR A 169 10.51 0.92 11.91
CA THR A 169 11.03 1.85 12.92
C THR A 169 10.14 1.88 14.15
N VAL A 170 8.82 2.03 13.95
CA VAL A 170 7.88 2.12 15.07
C VAL A 170 7.69 0.77 15.76
N CYS A 171 7.75 -0.35 15.03
CA CYS A 171 7.66 -1.69 15.63
C CYS A 171 8.87 -1.97 16.54
N VAL A 172 10.08 -1.65 16.10
CA VAL A 172 11.30 -1.81 16.92
C VAL A 172 11.21 -0.95 18.19
N TYR A 173 10.78 0.31 18.04
CA TYR A 173 10.61 1.23 19.16
C TYR A 173 9.56 0.70 20.18
N LYS A 174 8.41 0.26 19.66
CA LYS A 174 7.34 -0.35 20.45
C LYS A 174 7.85 -1.58 21.21
N ASP A 175 8.48 -2.52 20.52
CA ASP A 175 8.91 -3.80 21.10
C ASP A 175 9.95 -3.58 22.20
N SER A 176 10.87 -2.63 22.00
CA SER A 176 11.84 -2.23 23.03
C SER A 176 11.16 -1.64 24.27
N CYS A 177 10.14 -0.80 24.08
CA CYS A 177 9.35 -0.29 25.20
C CYS A 177 8.56 -1.40 25.91
N PHE A 178 7.96 -2.34 25.18
CA PHE A 178 7.20 -3.46 25.74
C PHE A 178 8.12 -4.40 26.53
N ALA A 179 9.29 -4.74 26.00
CA ALA A 179 10.30 -5.53 26.71
C ALA A 179 10.73 -4.85 28.02
N ARG A 180 10.87 -3.51 28.03
CA ARG A 180 11.18 -2.76 29.25
C ARG A 180 10.03 -2.74 30.27
N MET A 181 8.77 -2.70 29.81
CA MET A 181 7.60 -2.64 30.70
C MET A 181 7.19 -4.01 31.25
N PHE A 182 7.36 -5.07 30.48
CA PHE A 182 6.78 -6.39 30.75
C PHE A 182 7.80 -7.55 30.68
N GLY A 183 9.04 -7.28 30.30
CA GLY A 183 10.12 -8.27 30.27
C GLY A 183 10.69 -8.56 31.65
N ALA A 184 11.40 -9.70 31.79
CA ALA A 184 12.02 -10.11 33.06
C ALA A 184 13.03 -9.08 33.60
N ALA A 185 13.66 -8.32 32.69
CA ALA A 185 14.62 -7.24 32.98
C ALA A 185 13.98 -5.93 33.48
N ALA A 186 12.65 -5.84 33.64
CA ALA A 186 12.02 -4.71 34.33
C ALA A 186 12.54 -4.57 35.79
N SER A 187 13.22 -5.60 36.31
CA SER A 187 13.81 -5.68 37.65
C SER A 187 15.35 -5.55 37.69
N SER A 188 16.05 -5.57 36.54
CA SER A 188 17.53 -5.56 36.51
C SER A 188 18.07 -5.15 35.14
N SER A 189 18.71 -3.97 35.07
CA SER A 189 19.57 -3.34 34.04
C SER A 189 19.51 -3.74 32.54
N PRO A 190 19.71 -2.77 31.62
CA PRO A 190 19.44 -2.92 30.20
C PRO A 190 20.60 -3.60 29.46
N ALA A 191 20.64 -4.93 29.45
CA ALA A 191 21.45 -5.65 28.47
C ALA A 191 20.68 -5.72 27.15
N ALA A 192 20.63 -4.61 26.42
CA ALA A 192 20.31 -4.63 25.00
C ALA A 192 21.49 -5.29 24.27
N ALA A 193 21.57 -6.62 24.31
CA ALA A 193 22.50 -7.36 23.48
C ALA A 193 22.20 -6.97 22.03
N ALA A 194 23.16 -6.29 21.39
CA ALA A 194 23.01 -5.79 20.04
C ALA A 194 22.55 -6.94 19.13
N VAL A 195 21.43 -6.74 18.44
CA VAL A 195 20.88 -7.76 17.54
C VAL A 195 21.91 -8.01 16.43
N PRO A 196 22.37 -9.25 16.20
CA PRO A 196 23.26 -9.55 15.10
C PRO A 196 22.67 -9.06 13.78
N LYS A 197 23.50 -8.47 12.90
CA LYS A 197 23.06 -7.86 11.64
C LYS A 197 22.19 -8.80 10.80
N LEU A 198 22.50 -10.09 10.79
CA LEU A 198 21.73 -11.11 10.06
C LEU A 198 20.34 -11.35 10.68
N SER A 199 20.21 -11.42 12.01
CA SER A 199 18.91 -11.52 12.68
C SER A 199 18.06 -10.28 12.42
N TYR A 200 18.67 -9.09 12.46
CA TYR A 200 18.01 -7.85 12.10
C TYR A 200 17.51 -7.86 10.65
N ALA A 201 18.35 -8.30 9.71
CA ALA A 201 17.97 -8.44 8.30
C ALA A 201 16.81 -9.44 8.09
N LEU A 202 16.81 -10.57 8.79
CA LEU A 202 15.72 -11.56 8.68
C LEU A 202 14.41 -11.03 9.27
N PHE A 203 14.46 -10.34 10.41
CA PHE A 203 13.28 -9.66 10.95
C PHE A 203 12.78 -8.58 9.99
N ALA A 204 13.70 -7.85 9.37
CA ALA A 204 13.38 -6.84 8.39
C ALA A 204 12.68 -7.42 7.15
N VAL A 205 13.23 -8.48 6.54
CA VAL A 205 12.61 -9.17 5.41
C VAL A 205 11.20 -9.65 5.77
N ARG A 206 11.02 -10.23 6.96
CA ARG A 206 9.72 -10.70 7.43
C ARG A 206 8.72 -9.55 7.66
N ASP A 207 9.15 -8.40 8.18
CA ASP A 207 8.32 -7.20 8.31
C ASP A 207 7.89 -6.68 6.95
N CYS A 208 8.82 -6.56 6.01
CA CYS A 208 8.57 -6.19 4.62
C CYS A 208 7.52 -7.11 3.97
N LEU A 209 7.69 -8.44 4.06
CA LEU A 209 6.71 -9.39 3.52
C LEU A 209 5.31 -9.16 4.08
N THR A 210 5.20 -8.90 5.40
CA THR A 210 3.92 -8.64 6.06
C THR A 210 3.27 -7.35 5.54
N ILE A 211 4.05 -6.27 5.40
CA ILE A 211 3.55 -4.98 4.92
C ILE A 211 3.18 -5.04 3.44
N PHE A 212 3.99 -5.71 2.62
CA PHE A 212 3.68 -5.96 1.22
C PHE A 212 2.34 -6.69 1.07
N ALA A 213 2.17 -7.80 1.80
CA ALA A 213 0.94 -8.59 1.78
C ALA A 213 -0.29 -7.81 2.29
N SER A 214 -0.09 -6.84 3.18
CA SER A 214 -1.19 -6.07 3.79
C SER A 214 -1.65 -4.90 2.94
N PHE A 215 -0.73 -4.22 2.24
CA PHE A 215 -1.06 -2.97 1.56
C PHE A 215 -0.99 -3.04 0.03
N ASN A 216 -0.33 -4.03 -0.55
CA ASN A 216 -0.12 -4.14 -2.00
C ASN A 216 -0.80 -5.37 -2.60
N LEU A 217 -0.78 -6.49 -1.88
CA LEU A 217 -1.33 -7.75 -2.37
C LEU A 217 -2.87 -7.78 -2.48
N PRO A 218 -3.67 -7.10 -1.63
CA PRO A 218 -5.13 -7.15 -1.73
C PRO A 218 -5.66 -6.62 -3.06
N SER A 219 -5.06 -5.55 -3.60
CA SER A 219 -5.42 -5.01 -4.92
C SER A 219 -5.04 -5.93 -6.08
N ILE A 220 -4.09 -6.85 -5.89
CA ILE A 220 -3.66 -7.83 -6.90
C ILE A 220 -4.53 -9.10 -6.82
N ILE A 221 -4.85 -9.53 -5.60
CA ILE A 221 -5.61 -10.77 -5.32
C ILE A 221 -7.12 -10.58 -5.55
N ALA A 222 -7.69 -9.43 -5.19
CA ALA A 222 -9.14 -9.23 -5.28
C ALA A 222 -9.73 -9.43 -6.69
N PRO A 223 -9.07 -9.01 -7.79
CA PRO A 223 -9.49 -9.36 -9.15
C PRO A 223 -9.37 -10.86 -9.45
N GLN A 224 -8.32 -11.53 -8.96
CA GLN A 224 -8.11 -12.97 -9.20
C GLN A 224 -9.15 -13.83 -8.48
N LEU A 225 -9.69 -13.38 -7.34
CA LEU A 225 -10.81 -14.03 -6.65
C LEU A 225 -12.08 -14.12 -7.51
N ALA A 226 -12.24 -13.24 -8.50
CA ALA A 226 -13.35 -13.32 -9.44
C ALA A 226 -13.20 -14.49 -10.44
N ASN A 227 -11.97 -14.91 -10.72
CA ASN A 227 -11.62 -15.94 -11.70
C ASN A 227 -11.44 -17.33 -11.07
N LEU A 228 -11.79 -17.50 -9.79
CA LEU A 228 -11.68 -18.79 -9.12
C LEU A 228 -12.60 -19.85 -9.73
N PRO A 229 -12.22 -21.14 -9.67
CA PRO A 229 -13.03 -22.23 -10.19
C PRO A 229 -14.49 -22.18 -9.66
N PRO A 230 -15.49 -22.52 -10.50
CA PRO A 230 -16.90 -22.42 -10.14
C PRO A 230 -17.27 -23.17 -8.85
N GLN A 231 -16.59 -24.29 -8.59
CA GLN A 231 -16.77 -25.09 -7.37
C GLN A 231 -16.41 -24.32 -6.10
N MET A 232 -15.27 -23.63 -6.09
CA MET A 232 -14.85 -22.81 -4.95
C MET A 232 -15.69 -21.54 -4.83
N ARG A 233 -16.01 -20.92 -5.96
CA ARG A 233 -16.85 -19.72 -5.98
C ARG A 233 -18.27 -20.01 -5.50
N SER A 234 -18.83 -21.17 -5.80
CA SER A 234 -20.14 -21.60 -5.30
C SER A 234 -20.14 -21.78 -3.78
N ARG A 235 -19.10 -22.42 -3.23
CA ARG A 235 -18.93 -22.65 -1.78
C ARG A 235 -18.81 -21.35 -0.98
N PHE A 236 -18.20 -20.31 -1.56
CA PHE A 236 -18.05 -18.99 -0.93
C PHE A 236 -18.86 -17.89 -1.63
N SER A 237 -19.93 -18.25 -2.33
CA SER A 237 -20.70 -17.35 -3.20
C SER A 237 -21.24 -16.14 -2.45
N ARG A 238 -21.65 -16.31 -1.19
CA ARG A 238 -22.15 -15.22 -0.33
C ARG A 238 -21.11 -14.12 -0.07
N ILE A 239 -19.82 -14.48 -0.06
CA ILE A 239 -18.72 -13.56 0.25
C ILE A 239 -18.03 -13.07 -1.02
N LEU A 240 -17.91 -13.90 -2.05
CA LEU A 240 -17.17 -13.59 -3.28
C LEU A 240 -18.04 -13.02 -4.42
N SER A 241 -19.36 -12.95 -4.23
CA SER A 241 -20.31 -12.40 -5.22
C SER A 241 -20.15 -10.89 -5.41
N THR A 242 -19.84 -10.16 -4.35
CA THR A 242 -19.69 -8.70 -4.38
C THR A 242 -18.22 -8.30 -4.54
N GLU A 243 -17.98 -7.17 -5.21
CA GLU A 243 -16.63 -6.61 -5.34
C GLU A 243 -16.02 -6.29 -3.96
N SER A 244 -16.80 -5.64 -3.09
CA SER A 244 -16.39 -5.36 -1.70
C SER A 244 -16.07 -6.63 -0.91
N GLY A 245 -16.85 -7.70 -1.10
CA GLY A 245 -16.60 -8.98 -0.43
C GLY A 245 -15.29 -9.64 -0.88
N ARG A 246 -14.93 -9.54 -2.16
CA ARG A 246 -13.62 -10.01 -2.66
C ARG A 246 -12.46 -9.19 -2.10
N VAL A 247 -12.58 -7.86 -2.07
CA VAL A 247 -11.56 -6.96 -1.52
C VAL A 247 -11.35 -7.23 -0.02
N ASN A 248 -12.44 -7.31 0.75
CA ASN A 248 -12.37 -7.64 2.18
C ASN A 248 -11.74 -9.02 2.40
N THR A 249 -12.13 -10.02 1.61
CA THR A 249 -11.52 -11.36 1.69
C THR A 249 -10.02 -11.32 1.42
N ALA A 250 -9.59 -10.60 0.37
CA ALA A 250 -8.18 -10.43 0.07
C ALA A 250 -7.42 -9.72 1.20
N GLN A 251 -8.06 -8.73 1.85
CA GLN A 251 -7.51 -7.97 2.97
C GLN A 251 -7.30 -8.82 4.23
N PHE A 252 -8.12 -9.85 4.46
CA PHE A 252 -7.95 -10.82 5.54
C PHE A 252 -6.98 -11.94 5.17
N LEU A 253 -7.10 -12.48 3.96
CA LEU A 253 -6.37 -13.65 3.52
C LEU A 253 -4.89 -13.35 3.25
N ALA A 254 -4.58 -12.24 2.57
CA ALA A 254 -3.22 -11.93 2.18
C ALA A 254 -2.25 -11.79 3.38
N PRO A 255 -2.59 -11.00 4.43
CA PRO A 255 -1.73 -10.89 5.62
C PRO A 255 -1.63 -12.19 6.42
N ALA A 256 -2.67 -13.02 6.42
CA ALA A 256 -2.66 -14.31 7.10
C ALA A 256 -1.78 -15.32 6.35
N ALA A 257 -1.97 -15.47 5.04
CA ALA A 257 -1.23 -16.42 4.20
C ALA A 257 0.27 -16.13 4.21
N ILE A 258 0.68 -14.85 4.17
CA ILE A 258 2.11 -14.51 4.23
C ILE A 258 2.76 -14.90 5.56
N GLN A 259 1.99 -15.14 6.64
CA GLN A 259 2.58 -15.65 7.88
C GLN A 259 3.13 -17.06 7.71
N LEU A 260 2.59 -17.89 6.82
CA LEU A 260 3.14 -19.21 6.55
C LEU A 260 4.57 -19.14 6.00
N ILE A 261 4.85 -18.12 5.17
CA ILE A 261 6.16 -17.89 4.54
C ILE A 261 7.09 -17.07 5.44
N SER A 262 6.55 -16.07 6.16
CA SER A 262 7.36 -15.16 6.95
C SER A 262 7.72 -15.69 8.35
N THR A 263 6.96 -16.67 8.87
CA THR A 263 7.24 -17.29 10.18
C THR A 263 8.54 -18.09 10.21
N PRO A 264 8.88 -18.94 9.21
CA PRO A 264 10.18 -19.62 9.17
C PRO A 264 11.36 -18.65 9.19
N ILE A 265 11.26 -17.53 8.45
CA ILE A 265 12.27 -16.46 8.42
C ILE A 265 12.43 -15.84 9.83
N HIS A 266 11.31 -15.59 10.51
CA HIS A 266 11.34 -15.08 11.88
C HIS A 266 11.98 -16.07 12.87
N LEU A 267 11.60 -17.36 12.81
CA LEU A 267 12.18 -18.39 13.67
C LEU A 267 13.68 -18.55 13.44
N LEU A 268 14.12 -18.49 12.18
CA LEU A 268 15.54 -18.48 11.84
C LEU A 268 16.27 -17.26 12.42
N GLY A 269 15.67 -16.07 12.35
CA GLY A 269 16.21 -14.85 12.94
C GLY A 269 16.36 -14.94 14.47
N LEU A 270 15.39 -15.54 15.15
CA LEU A 270 15.42 -15.79 16.60
C LEU A 270 16.48 -16.82 16.98
N ASP A 271 16.63 -17.91 16.23
CA ASP A 271 17.67 -18.91 16.47
C ASP A 271 19.07 -18.29 16.34
N LEU A 272 19.30 -17.51 15.28
CA LEU A 272 20.56 -16.78 15.05
C LEU A 272 20.86 -15.77 16.18
N TYR A 273 19.83 -15.08 16.69
CA TYR A 273 19.97 -14.11 17.77
C TYR A 273 20.36 -14.80 19.08
N ASN A 274 19.61 -15.84 19.46
CA ASN A 274 19.76 -16.50 20.75
C ASN A 274 21.02 -17.39 20.84
N ARG A 275 21.51 -17.91 19.72
CA ARG A 275 22.55 -18.96 19.72
C ARG A 275 23.83 -18.60 18.97
N GLN A 276 23.89 -17.41 18.35
CA GLN A 276 25.08 -16.77 17.77
C GLN A 276 26.05 -17.72 17.02
N GLY A 277 25.55 -18.73 16.31
CA GLY A 277 26.40 -19.65 15.55
C GLY A 277 26.66 -21.02 16.16
N ARG A 278 26.29 -21.28 17.42
CA ARG A 278 26.63 -22.52 18.17
C ARG A 278 25.94 -23.82 17.69
N LEU A 279 25.06 -23.75 16.70
CA LEU A 279 24.32 -24.90 16.17
C LEU A 279 24.58 -25.12 14.68
N GLY A 280 24.67 -26.37 14.25
CA GLY A 280 24.71 -26.76 12.83
C GLY A 280 23.40 -26.47 12.09
N VAL A 281 23.47 -26.31 10.77
CA VAL A 281 22.34 -25.89 9.91
C VAL A 281 21.14 -26.88 9.98
N GLY A 282 21.40 -28.19 10.05
CA GLY A 282 20.35 -29.22 10.11
C GLY A 282 19.52 -29.17 11.40
N GLU A 283 20.15 -28.98 12.56
CA GLU A 283 19.44 -28.87 13.83
C GLU A 283 18.58 -27.60 13.93
N ARG A 284 19.01 -26.53 13.28
CA ARG A 284 18.24 -25.29 13.19
C ARG A 284 16.99 -25.48 12.35
N TYR A 285 17.13 -26.13 11.19
CA TYR A 285 15.99 -26.43 10.32
C TYR A 285 14.95 -27.29 11.05
N SER A 286 15.38 -28.35 11.74
CA SER A 286 14.48 -29.20 12.53
C SER A 286 13.68 -28.42 13.58
N ARG A 287 14.34 -27.50 14.31
CA ARG A 287 13.65 -26.61 15.28
C ARG A 287 12.67 -25.65 14.62
N VAL A 288 13.06 -25.01 13.52
CA VAL A 288 12.18 -24.10 12.77
C VAL A 288 10.92 -24.83 12.33
N VAL A 289 11.04 -26.03 11.77
CA VAL A 289 9.89 -26.84 11.32
C VAL A 289 9.01 -27.26 12.50
N ARG A 290 9.60 -27.68 13.63
CA ARG A 290 8.87 -28.07 14.84
C ARG A 290 8.00 -26.94 15.39
N ASP A 291 8.55 -25.73 15.46
CA ASP A 291 7.90 -24.58 16.11
C ASP A 291 7.08 -23.72 15.11
N TRP A 292 7.17 -24.02 13.81
CA TRP A 292 6.56 -23.24 12.71
C TRP A 292 5.05 -23.10 12.85
N GLY A 293 4.32 -24.21 13.01
CA GLY A 293 2.86 -24.19 13.00
C GLY A 293 2.29 -23.34 14.14
N VAL A 294 2.74 -23.59 15.38
CA VAL A 294 2.31 -22.84 16.56
C VAL A 294 2.67 -21.36 16.44
N SER A 295 3.87 -21.06 15.95
CA SER A 295 4.32 -19.68 15.75
C SER A 295 3.52 -18.97 14.66
N ALA A 296 3.18 -19.66 13.58
CA ALA A 296 2.41 -19.09 12.47
C ALA A 296 0.99 -18.74 12.93
N PHE A 297 0.31 -19.64 13.66
CA PHE A 297 -1.01 -19.37 14.22
C PHE A 297 -1.01 -18.22 15.22
N ALA A 298 -0.03 -18.18 16.14
CA ALA A 298 0.11 -17.08 17.08
C ALA A 298 0.29 -15.73 16.35
N ARG A 299 1.09 -15.72 15.29
CA ARG A 299 1.32 -14.53 14.46
C ARG A 299 0.08 -14.14 13.67
N MET A 300 -0.65 -15.09 13.08
CA MET A 300 -1.93 -14.82 12.43
C MET A 300 -2.94 -14.19 13.41
N GLY A 301 -2.98 -14.67 14.66
CA GLY A 301 -3.83 -14.11 15.71
C GLY A 301 -3.58 -12.62 15.99
N ARG A 302 -2.36 -12.14 15.79
CA ARG A 302 -2.02 -10.70 15.85
C ARG A 302 -2.28 -9.98 14.52
N ILE A 303 -1.92 -10.60 13.39
CA ILE A 303 -1.92 -9.96 12.07
C ILE A 303 -3.34 -9.80 11.50
N ILE A 304 -4.24 -10.74 11.77
CA ILE A 304 -5.64 -10.69 11.30
C ILE A 304 -6.38 -9.49 11.89
N PRO A 305 -6.39 -9.25 13.22
CA PRO A 305 -7.00 -8.04 13.74
C PRO A 305 -6.30 -6.77 13.25
N ALA A 306 -4.96 -6.79 13.20
CA ALA A 306 -4.17 -5.65 12.79
C ALA A 306 -4.47 -5.21 11.36
N PHE A 307 -4.20 -6.05 10.36
CA PHE A 307 -4.24 -5.68 8.95
C PHE A 307 -5.48 -6.20 8.20
N GLY A 308 -6.17 -7.22 8.72
CA GLY A 308 -7.45 -7.68 8.19
C GLY A 308 -8.57 -6.72 8.60
N ILE A 309 -8.93 -6.71 9.89
CA ILE A 309 -9.98 -5.82 10.41
C ILE A 309 -9.59 -4.36 10.24
N GLY A 310 -8.40 -3.97 10.73
CA GLY A 310 -7.91 -2.60 10.63
C GLY A 310 -7.79 -2.12 9.17
N GLY A 311 -7.33 -2.99 8.26
CA GLY A 311 -7.19 -2.66 6.84
C GLY A 311 -8.53 -2.38 6.17
N VAL A 312 -9.54 -3.22 6.42
CA VAL A 312 -10.90 -3.03 5.89
C VAL A 312 -11.52 -1.74 6.44
N VAL A 313 -11.41 -1.49 7.74
CA VAL A 313 -11.97 -0.28 8.37
C VAL A 313 -11.28 0.98 7.82
N ASN A 314 -9.95 0.98 7.74
CA ASN A 314 -9.20 2.09 7.17
C ASN A 314 -9.62 2.37 5.72
N ALA A 315 -9.65 1.34 4.87
CA ALA A 315 -9.99 1.50 3.46
C ALA A 315 -11.43 2.02 3.26
N ASN A 316 -12.39 1.48 4.02
CA ASN A 316 -13.80 1.90 3.93
C ASN A 316 -14.01 3.32 4.43
N MET A 317 -13.40 3.69 5.56
CA MET A 317 -13.48 5.05 6.10
C MET A 317 -12.82 6.05 5.14
N ARG A 318 -11.62 5.74 4.64
CA ARG A 318 -10.92 6.59 3.68
C ARG A 318 -11.76 6.77 2.41
N LYS A 319 -12.29 5.68 1.84
CA LYS A 319 -13.15 5.76 0.64
C LYS A 319 -14.35 6.67 0.89
N LYS A 320 -15.07 6.48 2.01
CA LYS A 320 -16.23 7.29 2.37
C LYS A 320 -15.90 8.78 2.49
N PHE A 321 -14.83 9.13 3.21
CA PHE A 321 -14.43 10.53 3.38
C PHE A 321 -13.94 11.15 2.08
N MET A 322 -13.16 10.42 1.27
CA MET A 322 -12.66 10.92 -0.02
C MET A 322 -13.80 11.19 -1.00
N THR A 323 -14.81 10.31 -1.08
CA THR A 323 -15.99 10.52 -1.92
C THR A 323 -16.79 11.75 -1.47
N MET A 324 -17.02 11.91 -0.16
CA MET A 324 -17.70 13.10 0.38
C MET A 324 -16.96 14.41 0.04
N ILE A 325 -15.62 14.40 0.02
CA ILE A 325 -14.79 15.56 -0.33
C ILE A 325 -14.82 15.87 -1.84
N GLU A 326 -15.05 14.87 -2.69
CA GLU A 326 -15.21 15.06 -4.14
C GLU A 326 -16.60 15.62 -4.51
N GLU A 327 -17.60 15.41 -3.67
CA GLU A 327 -18.97 15.93 -3.81
C GLU A 327 -19.12 17.39 -3.31
N LEU A 328 -18.07 17.96 -2.72
CA LEU A 328 -18.05 19.27 -2.04
C LEU A 328 -17.38 20.34 -2.91
#